data_AF-A0A5C5XH48-F1
#
_entry.id   AF-A0A5C5XH48-F1
#
_cell.length_a   1.000
_cell.length_b   1.000
_cell.length_c   1.000
_cell.angle_alpha   90.00
_cell.angle_beta   90.00
_cell.angle_gamma   90.00
#
_symmetry.space_group_name_H-M   'P 1'
#
loop_
_entity.id
_entity.type
_entity.pdbx_description
1 polymer ?
#
loop_
_entity_poly.entity_id
_entity_poly.type
_entity_poly.pdbx_seq_one_letter_code
_entity_poly.pdbx_strand_id
1 'polypeptide(L)' 'MRRFICILILVAIAGTQVGCFVPIWSAERDRRARQLIYQSESFRHVPNIWERIWGLDMPDLATPYRTHGGVI' A
#
# COMPACT_ATOMS: atom_id res chain seq x y z
N MET A 1 -22.10 14.00 20.26
CA MET A 1 -21.81 12.61 19.82
C MET A 1 -21.97 12.44 18.31
N ARG A 2 -23.19 12.47 17.74
CA ARG A 2 -23.43 12.24 16.29
C ARG A 2 -22.62 13.17 15.35
N ARG A 3 -22.51 14.46 15.68
CA ARG A 3 -21.72 15.44 14.89
C ARG A 3 -20.22 15.10 14.85
N PHE A 4 -19.64 14.66 15.97
CA PHE A 4 -18.24 14.26 16.01
C PHE A 4 -17.98 13.01 15.18
N ILE A 5 -18.89 12.04 15.21
CA ILE A 5 -18.81 10.83 14.37
C ILE A 5 -18.86 11.20 12.88
N CYS A 6 -19.78 12.09 12.48
CA CYS A 6 -19.86 12.57 11.10
C CYS A 6 -18.57 13.27 10.65
N ILE A 7 -17.98 14.12 11.49
CA ILE A 7 -16.71 14.82 11.19
C ILE A 7 -15.57 13.81 11.05
N LEU A 8 -15.47 12.83 11.95
CA LEU A 8 -14.42 11.82 11.92
C LEU A 8 -14.49 10.98 10.64
N ILE A 9 -15.69 10.58 10.23
CA ILE A 9 -15.93 9.84 8.98
C ILE A 9 -15.54 10.70 7.77
N LEU A 10 -15.91 11.98 7.75
CA LEU A 10 -15.56 12.90 6.66
C LEU A 10 -14.05 13.07 6.52
N VAL A 11 -13.34 13.22 7.64
CA VAL A 11 -11.86 13.33 7.65
C VAL A 11 -11.21 12.03 7.17
N ALA A 12 -11.72 10.87 7.59
CA ALA A 12 -11.21 9.57 7.14
C ALA A 12 -11.38 9.39 5.61
N ILE A 13 -12.52 9.78 5.06
CA ILE A 13 -12.79 9.71 3.61
C ILE A 13 -11.95 10.74 2.84
N ALA A 14 -11.79 11.96 3.36
CA ALA A 14 -10.93 12.96 2.72
C ALA A 14 -9.45 12.53 2.72
N GLY A 15 -9.02 11.82 3.77
CA GLY A 15 -7.65 11.33 3.91
C GLY A 15 -7.25 10.24 2.91
N THR A 16 -8.19 9.51 2.30
CA THR A 16 -7.86 8.50 1.27
C THR A 16 -7.71 9.12 -0.14
N GLN A 17 -8.19 10.35 -0.34
CA GLN A 17 -8.23 11.04 -1.63
C GLN A 17 -7.03 11.97 -1.86
N VAL A 18 -5.87 11.68 -1.25
CA VAL A 18 -4.70 12.59 -1.25
C VAL A 18 -4.25 12.98 -2.66
N GLY A 19 -4.38 12.07 -3.63
CA GLY A 19 -3.99 12.32 -5.02
C GLY A 19 -4.91 13.26 -5.81
N CYS A 20 -6.16 13.48 -5.37
CA CYS A 20 -7.10 14.34 -6.08
C CYS A 20 -7.16 15.76 -5.46
N PHE A 21 -6.98 15.85 -4.14
CA PHE A 21 -7.09 17.11 -3.40
C PHE A 21 -5.78 17.88 -3.29
N VAL A 22 -4.65 17.17 -3.29
CA VAL A 22 -3.31 17.77 -3.18
C VAL A 22 -2.56 17.47 -4.48
N PRO A 23 -1.99 18.48 -5.17
CA PRO A 23 -1.12 18.22 -6.31
C PRO A 23 0.21 17.64 -5.81
N ILE A 24 0.27 16.31 -5.65
CA ILE A 24 1.47 15.58 -5.21
C ILE A 24 2.53 15.51 -6.33
N TRP A 25 2.09 15.53 -7.59
CA TRP A 25 2.96 15.36 -8.76
C TRP A 25 3.33 16.68 -9.42
N SER A 26 4.44 16.67 -10.16
CA SER A 26 4.89 17.82 -10.93
C SER A 26 3.85 18.24 -11.99
N ALA A 27 3.74 19.55 -12.24
CA ALA A 27 2.92 20.09 -13.31
C ALA A 27 3.51 19.81 -14.71
N GLU A 28 4.83 19.63 -14.79
CA GLU A 28 5.52 19.28 -16.04
C GLU A 28 5.17 17.86 -16.48
N ARG A 29 4.71 17.72 -17.73
CA ARG A 29 4.19 16.44 -18.25
C ARG A 29 5.24 15.32 -18.23
N ASP A 30 6.49 15.63 -18.60
CA ASP A 30 7.56 14.63 -18.68
C ASP A 30 7.98 14.12 -17.29
N ARG A 31 8.14 15.04 -16.33
CA ARG A 31 8.39 14.66 -14.93
C ARG A 31 7.23 13.86 -14.35
N ARG A 32 5.99 14.30 -14.61
CA ARG A 32 4.80 13.62 -14.08
C ARG A 32 4.66 12.20 -14.60
N ALA A 33 4.88 11.98 -15.89
CA ALA A 33 4.83 10.64 -16.47
C ALA A 33 5.82 9.69 -15.77
N ARG A 34 7.06 10.15 -15.54
CA ARG A 34 8.08 9.38 -14.83
C ARG A 34 7.68 9.10 -13.38
N GLN A 35 7.14 10.08 -12.67
CA GLN A 35 6.65 9.92 -11.30
C GLN A 35 5.52 8.88 -11.21
N LEU A 36 4.56 8.92 -12.15
CA LEU A 36 3.44 7.97 -12.18
C LEU A 36 3.87 6.54 -12.50
N ILE A 37 4.88 6.37 -13.36
CA ILE A 37 5.47 5.05 -13.66
C ILE A 37 6.14 4.46 -12.40
N TYR A 38 6.93 5.25 -11.67
CA TYR A 38 7.55 4.75 -10.43
C TYR A 38 6.52 4.45 -9.35
N GLN A 39 5.47 5.26 -9.25
CA GLN A 39 4.39 5.03 -8.30
C GLN A 39 3.60 3.76 -8.62
N SER A 40 3.31 3.50 -9.90
CA SER A 40 2.60 2.29 -10.31
C SER A 40 3.44 1.04 -10.07
N GLU A 41 4.76 1.10 -10.32
CA GLU A 41 5.67 0.01 -10.02
C GLU A 41 5.71 -0.28 -8.51
N SER A 42 5.78 0.76 -7.67
CA SER A 42 5.72 0.61 -6.22
C SER A 42 4.43 -0.06 -5.75
N PHE A 43 3.28 0.21 -6.39
CA PHE A 43 2.01 -0.41 -6.03
C PHE A 43 1.90 -1.89 -6.40
N ARG A 44 2.72 -2.39 -7.35
CA ARG A 44 2.74 -3.82 -7.69
C ARG A 44 3.21 -4.71 -6.54
N HIS A 45 3.94 -4.14 -5.58
CA HIS A 45 4.41 -4.86 -4.40
C HIS A 45 3.36 -4.98 -3.28
N VAL A 46 2.24 -4.24 -3.37
CA VAL A 46 1.21 -4.22 -2.31
C VAL A 46 0.66 -5.62 -1.99
N PRO A 47 0.33 -6.50 -2.97
CA PRO A 47 -0.14 -7.85 -2.68
C PRO A 47 0.87 -8.67 -1.86
N ASN A 48 2.15 -8.63 -2.24
CA ASN A 48 3.20 -9.36 -1.53
C ASN A 48 3.40 -8.83 -0.10
N ILE A 49 3.33 -7.51 0.09
CA ILE A 49 3.38 -6.89 1.41
C ILE A 49 2.17 -7.33 2.25
N TRP A 50 0.98 -7.38 1.63
CA TRP A 50 -0.25 -7.81 2.29
C TRP A 50 -0.17 -9.27 2.75
N GLU A 51 0.27 -10.18 1.89
CA GLU A 51 0.50 -11.59 2.24
C GLU A 51 1.48 -11.74 3.41
N ARG A 52 2.53 -10.92 3.43
CA ARG A 52 3.54 -10.91 4.50
C ARG A 52 3.01 -10.36 5.83
N ILE A 53 2.17 -9.32 5.81
CA ILE A 53 1.55 -8.75 7.03
C ILE A 53 0.67 -9.79 7.71
N TRP A 54 -0.07 -10.58 6.93
CA TRP A 54 -0.96 -11.61 7.45
C TRP A 54 -0.27 -12.96 7.70
N GLY A 55 1.05 -13.05 7.47
CA GLY A 55 1.81 -14.29 7.65
C GLY A 55 1.35 -15.43 6.74
N LEU A 56 0.73 -15.11 5.60
CA LEU A 56 0.28 -16.09 4.60
C LEU A 56 1.45 -16.70 3.84
N ASP A 57 2.51 -15.91 3.67
CA ASP A 57 3.82 -16.35 3.19
C ASP A 57 4.73 -16.66 4.41
N MET A 58 4.25 -17.48 5.37
CA MET A 58 5.09 -18.02 6.47
C MET A 58 5.15 -19.54 6.35
N PRO A 59 6.28 -20.22 6.65
CA PRO A 59 6.36 -21.65 6.47
C PRO A 59 5.57 -22.33 7.59
N ASP A 60 5.05 -23.50 7.28
CA ASP A 60 4.39 -24.35 8.26
C ASP A 60 5.36 -24.73 9.40
N LEU A 61 5.05 -24.30 10.63
CA LEU A 61 5.87 -24.57 11.83
C LEU A 61 5.76 -26.03 12.31
N ALA A 62 4.83 -26.82 11.77
CA ALA A 62 4.59 -28.19 12.22
C ALA A 62 5.65 -29.20 11.74
N THR A 63 6.59 -28.79 10.88
CA THR A 63 7.63 -29.68 10.34
C THR A 63 9.01 -29.04 10.43
N PRO A 64 10.05 -29.76 10.90
CA PRO A 64 11.36 -29.18 11.21
C PRO A 64 12.16 -28.68 9.98
N TYR A 65 11.71 -28.98 8.76
CA TYR A 65 12.37 -28.56 7.52
C TYR A 65 11.40 -27.79 6.61
N ARG A 66 11.26 -26.48 6.82
CA ARG A 66 10.59 -25.56 5.89
C ARG A 66 11.33 -24.22 5.87
N THR A 67 12.46 -24.17 5.18
CA THR A 67 13.19 -22.90 4.96
C THR A 67 12.41 -22.03 3.97
N HIS A 68 12.24 -20.75 4.32
CA HIS A 68 11.78 -19.72 3.38
C HIS A 68 12.80 -19.54 2.27
N GLY A 69 12.57 -20.14 1.10
CA GLY A 69 13.35 -19.85 -0.11
C GLY A 69 14.86 -20.10 -0.01
N GLY A 70 15.31 -20.89 0.97
CA GLY A 70 16.68 -21.37 1.04
C GLY A 70 16.79 -22.67 0.26
N VAL A 71 17.37 -22.60 -0.93
CA VAL A 71 17.81 -23.76 -1.73
C VAL A 71 18.60 -24.70 -0.82
N ILE A 72 18.28 -26.00 -0.88
CA ILE A 72 19.06 -27.08 -0.26
C ILE A 72 20.41 -27.28 -0.95
#